data_AF-A0A2T6L0X2-F1
#
_entry.id   AF-A0A2T6L0X2-F1
#
_cell.length_a   1.000
_cell.length_b   1.000
_cell.length_c   1.000
_cell.angle_alpha   90.00
_cell.angle_beta   90.00
_cell.angle_gamma   90.00
#
_symmetry.space_group_name_H-M   'P 1'
#
loop_
_entity.id
_entity.type
_entity.pdbx_description
1 polymer ?
#
loop_
_entity_poly.entity_id
_entity_poly.type
_entity_poly.pdbx_seq_one_letter_code
_entity_poly.pdbx_strand_id
1 'polypeptide(L)'
;MTNTLVAAPASEREHHQQLQHRNHPGPDRRSGWFGQLLLRLHFYAGILVGPFILAAAISGALYALTPAIEQVLYRHELHVPATGTQLTLAEQTAIAQNYIGDGGATPSAVRPAPEPGDTTRIMFTGEGLGDGESRAVFVDPGTGEVRGDLTVYGTSGALPLRNWVSNLHGDLHLGDVGRVYSELAASWLTIVALAGLGLWVRRIRRARTKSSMMRDLVRPGRNGSGYRRLFTWHTSVGIWVFLGAVFLSATGISWSQYAGDRVGDLRAALDWETPAVDPSLAGSAGAGSPSAGADGGDADAPGAAAAVGEHAHHGSGAPAGGAADPAAWAERFDAVLATAQRANVNTGLVEITPPAEPGTAWVVQEIQRSYPTEVDAVAIDGDTLRVVDRTDFAEFPLAAKLTRWGIDAHMGSLFGLPNQIVLFLVAGGIAGMVVLGYLMWWKRRPTREPRALAGTPPRRGVLRGAPWWGIAAVLAGAMAIGSWLPLVGWTLAAFVVVDMLIGVARARRPRTGGARELPSII
;
A
#
# COMPACT_ATOMS: atom_id res chain seq x y z
N MET A 1 -59.75 -63.11 -38.12
CA MET A 1 -58.36 -62.63 -38.31
C MET A 1 -57.62 -62.84 -37.00
N THR A 2 -56.86 -63.93 -36.96
CA THR A 2 -56.10 -64.43 -35.82
C THR A 2 -54.81 -63.62 -35.72
N ASN A 3 -54.54 -62.97 -34.58
CA ASN A 3 -53.34 -62.16 -34.39
C ASN A 3 -52.33 -62.94 -33.55
N THR A 4 -51.30 -63.46 -34.22
CA THR A 4 -50.22 -64.25 -33.62
C THR A 4 -49.13 -63.30 -33.13
N LEU A 5 -48.99 -63.15 -31.81
CA LEU A 5 -47.87 -62.44 -31.17
C LEU A 5 -46.60 -63.30 -31.28
N VAL A 6 -45.70 -62.93 -32.18
CA VAL A 6 -44.34 -63.49 -32.27
C VAL A 6 -43.50 -62.89 -31.13
N ALA A 7 -43.10 -63.73 -30.18
CA ALA A 7 -42.14 -63.37 -29.15
C ALA A 7 -40.71 -63.35 -29.73
N ALA A 8 -39.99 -62.24 -29.55
CA ALA A 8 -38.58 -62.12 -29.92
C ALA A 8 -37.68 -63.08 -29.11
N PRO A 9 -36.64 -63.67 -29.73
CA PRO A 9 -35.79 -64.69 -29.09
C PRO A 9 -34.91 -64.11 -27.96
N ALA A 10 -34.66 -64.95 -26.94
CA ALA A 10 -33.98 -64.59 -25.70
C ALA A 10 -32.55 -64.03 -25.87
N SER A 11 -31.89 -64.28 -27.01
CA SER A 11 -30.53 -63.80 -27.29
C SER A 11 -30.42 -62.29 -27.55
N GLU A 12 -31.49 -61.63 -27.98
CA GLU A 12 -31.50 -60.17 -28.17
C GLU A 12 -31.63 -59.40 -26.85
N ARG A 13 -32.27 -60.01 -25.84
CA ARG A 13 -32.47 -59.38 -24.52
C ARG A 13 -31.19 -59.33 -23.69
N GLU A 14 -30.31 -60.33 -23.82
CA GLU A 14 -29.01 -60.34 -23.14
C GLU A 14 -28.01 -59.36 -23.77
N HIS A 15 -28.04 -59.20 -25.09
CA HIS A 15 -27.19 -58.22 -25.79
C HIS A 15 -27.61 -56.77 -25.49
N HIS A 16 -28.92 -56.52 -25.32
CA HIS A 16 -29.42 -55.21 -24.87
C HIS A 16 -29.15 -54.93 -23.38
N GLN A 17 -29.16 -55.94 -22.50
CA GLN A 17 -28.77 -55.77 -21.09
C GLN A 17 -27.27 -55.53 -20.90
N GLN A 18 -26.40 -56.18 -21.69
CA GLN A 18 -24.95 -55.93 -21.63
C GLN A 18 -24.54 -54.56 -22.20
N LEU A 19 -25.29 -54.01 -23.16
CA LEU A 19 -25.06 -52.66 -23.69
C LEU A 19 -25.58 -51.53 -22.76
N GLN A 20 -26.57 -51.81 -21.92
CA GLN A 20 -27.09 -50.83 -20.94
C GLN A 20 -26.21 -50.71 -19.67
N HIS A 21 -25.37 -51.70 -19.37
CA HIS A 21 -24.49 -51.68 -18.20
C HIS A 21 -23.10 -51.04 -18.41
N ARG A 22 -22.74 -50.60 -19.63
CA ARG A 22 -21.42 -49.97 -19.91
C ARG A 22 -21.38 -48.44 -19.88
N ASN A 23 -22.45 -47.76 -19.47
CA ASN A 23 -22.49 -46.28 -19.43
C ASN A 23 -23.08 -45.70 -18.13
N HIS A 24 -22.65 -46.22 -16.97
CA HIS A 24 -22.69 -45.41 -15.75
C HIS A 24 -21.28 -44.87 -15.51
N PRO A 25 -20.94 -43.64 -15.95
CA PRO A 25 -19.81 -42.95 -15.35
C PRO A 25 -20.18 -42.77 -13.88
N GLY A 26 -19.63 -43.63 -13.02
CA GLY A 26 -19.64 -43.39 -11.58
C GLY A 26 -19.20 -41.94 -11.35
N PRO A 27 -19.84 -41.20 -10.45
CA PRO A 27 -19.57 -39.79 -10.33
C PRO A 27 -18.17 -39.62 -9.76
N ASP A 28 -17.17 -39.38 -10.63
CA ASP A 28 -15.83 -38.91 -10.28
C ASP A 28 -15.92 -37.51 -9.68
N ARG A 29 -16.51 -37.44 -8.48
CA ARG A 29 -16.80 -36.23 -7.70
C ARG A 29 -15.56 -35.56 -7.15
N ARG A 30 -14.36 -36.10 -7.40
CA ARG A 30 -13.08 -35.57 -6.90
C ARG A 30 -12.41 -34.56 -7.84
N SER A 31 -12.88 -34.38 -9.07
CA SER A 31 -12.14 -33.57 -10.05
C SER A 31 -12.35 -32.05 -9.88
N GLY A 32 -11.44 -31.43 -9.11
CA GLY A 32 -11.13 -29.99 -9.23
C GLY A 32 -11.81 -29.02 -8.24
N TRP A 33 -12.17 -29.46 -7.03
CA TRP A 33 -12.75 -28.59 -5.98
C TRP A 33 -11.94 -27.32 -5.74
N PHE A 34 -10.61 -27.45 -5.63
CA PHE A 34 -9.72 -26.31 -5.36
C PHE A 34 -9.72 -25.26 -6.47
N GLY A 35 -9.73 -25.70 -7.74
CA GLY A 35 -9.81 -24.77 -8.87
C GLY A 35 -11.13 -23.99 -8.95
N GLN A 36 -12.23 -24.59 -8.45
CA GLN A 36 -13.52 -23.90 -8.32
C GLN A 36 -13.55 -22.96 -7.11
N LEU A 37 -12.84 -23.30 -6.03
CA LEU A 37 -12.66 -22.42 -4.87
C LEU A 37 -11.89 -21.16 -5.29
N LEU A 38 -10.75 -21.31 -5.98
CA LEU A 38 -9.98 -20.17 -6.50
C LEU A 38 -10.81 -19.29 -7.43
N LEU A 39 -11.63 -19.91 -8.31
CA LEU A 39 -12.53 -19.17 -9.19
C LEU A 39 -13.56 -18.36 -8.39
N ARG A 40 -14.14 -18.94 -7.33
CA ARG A 40 -15.05 -18.23 -6.44
C ARG A 40 -14.35 -17.09 -5.74
N LEU A 41 -13.20 -17.35 -5.12
CA LEU A 41 -12.42 -16.36 -4.39
C LEU A 41 -12.10 -15.16 -5.29
N HIS A 42 -11.45 -15.41 -6.43
CA HIS A 42 -11.07 -14.37 -7.38
C HIS A 42 -12.29 -13.61 -7.93
N PHE A 43 -13.39 -14.29 -8.25
CA PHE A 43 -14.60 -13.65 -8.78
C PHE A 43 -15.31 -12.78 -7.74
N TYR A 44 -15.58 -13.30 -6.54
CA TYR A 44 -16.32 -12.56 -5.51
C TYR A 44 -15.48 -11.43 -4.93
N ALA A 45 -14.21 -11.68 -4.63
CA ALA A 45 -13.32 -10.60 -4.19
C ALA A 45 -13.12 -9.56 -5.31
N GLY A 46 -13.02 -9.98 -6.58
CA GLY A 46 -12.95 -9.05 -7.71
C GLY A 46 -14.19 -8.16 -7.89
N ILE A 47 -15.37 -8.62 -7.49
CA ILE A 47 -16.60 -7.79 -7.50
C ILE A 47 -16.71 -6.96 -6.22
N LEU A 48 -16.54 -7.57 -5.04
CA LEU A 48 -16.80 -6.89 -3.77
C LEU A 48 -15.67 -5.92 -3.41
N VAL A 49 -14.42 -6.33 -3.61
CA VAL A 49 -13.22 -5.54 -3.26
C VAL A 49 -12.64 -4.81 -4.47
N GLY A 50 -13.04 -5.18 -5.69
CA GLY A 50 -12.60 -4.51 -6.93
C GLY A 50 -12.73 -2.97 -6.91
N PRO A 51 -13.85 -2.37 -6.46
CA PRO A 51 -13.98 -0.91 -6.38
C PRO A 51 -12.93 -0.28 -5.46
N PHE A 52 -12.61 -0.96 -4.35
CA PHE A 52 -11.61 -0.51 -3.38
C PHE A 52 -10.21 -0.50 -4.02
N ILE A 53 -9.86 -1.61 -4.68
CA ILE A 53 -8.60 -1.74 -5.43
C ILE A 53 -8.54 -0.72 -6.58
N LEU A 54 -9.66 -0.43 -7.25
CA LEU A 54 -9.69 0.53 -8.36
C LEU A 54 -9.37 1.95 -7.89
N ALA A 55 -10.01 2.43 -6.83
CA ALA A 55 -9.74 3.77 -6.33
C ALA A 55 -8.34 3.88 -5.72
N ALA A 56 -7.86 2.85 -5.02
CA ALA A 56 -6.47 2.78 -4.55
C ALA A 56 -5.45 2.79 -5.71
N ALA A 57 -5.71 2.04 -6.78
CA ALA A 57 -4.82 1.99 -7.94
C ALA A 57 -4.80 3.31 -8.75
N ILE A 58 -5.93 4.00 -8.87
CA ILE A 58 -6.00 5.29 -9.57
C ILE A 58 -5.31 6.39 -8.75
N SER A 59 -5.62 6.48 -7.45
CA SER A 59 -4.97 7.44 -6.54
C SER A 59 -3.46 7.16 -6.42
N GLY A 60 -3.05 5.89 -6.33
CA GLY A 60 -1.63 5.51 -6.27
C GLY A 60 -0.88 5.80 -7.57
N ALA A 61 -1.53 5.62 -8.73
CA ALA A 61 -0.95 6.04 -10.01
C ALA A 61 -0.74 7.57 -10.07
N LEU A 62 -1.67 8.35 -9.54
CA LEU A 62 -1.52 9.80 -9.43
C LEU A 62 -0.39 10.15 -8.44
N TYR A 63 -0.36 9.50 -7.28
CA TYR A 63 0.65 9.72 -6.24
C TYR A 63 2.06 9.50 -6.75
N ALA A 64 2.29 8.41 -7.51
CA ALA A 64 3.58 8.10 -8.11
C ALA A 64 4.12 9.21 -9.04
N LEU A 65 3.24 10.04 -9.63
CA LEU A 65 3.64 11.15 -10.51
C LEU A 65 3.89 12.45 -9.75
N THR A 66 3.40 12.57 -8.50
CA THR A 66 3.47 13.82 -7.75
C THR A 66 4.88 14.37 -7.59
N PRO A 67 5.96 13.59 -7.35
CA PRO A 67 7.29 14.20 -7.21
C PRO A 67 7.74 14.91 -8.48
N ALA A 68 7.45 14.36 -9.66
CA ALA A 68 7.77 15.01 -10.94
C ALA A 68 6.87 16.23 -11.21
N ILE A 69 5.60 16.17 -10.83
CA ILE A 69 4.66 17.29 -11.01
C ILE A 69 5.06 18.46 -10.10
N GLU A 70 5.45 18.18 -8.86
CA GLU A 70 5.84 19.19 -7.88
C GLU A 70 7.07 20.00 -8.31
N GLN A 71 8.06 19.37 -8.95
CA GLN A 71 9.22 20.09 -9.48
C GLN A 71 8.86 21.12 -10.56
N VAL A 72 7.74 20.93 -11.26
CA VAL A 72 7.24 21.88 -12.26
C VAL A 72 6.31 22.90 -11.61
N LEU A 73 5.38 22.43 -10.76
CA LEU A 73 4.35 23.26 -10.13
C LEU A 73 4.95 24.27 -9.15
N TYR A 74 5.93 23.84 -8.35
CA TYR A 74 6.58 24.64 -7.31
C TYR A 74 8.00 25.07 -7.70
N ARG A 75 8.25 25.22 -9.00
CA ARG A 75 9.59 25.59 -9.51
C ARG A 75 10.08 26.93 -8.95
N HIS A 76 9.17 27.87 -8.70
CA HIS A 76 9.50 29.21 -8.19
C HIS A 76 10.02 29.17 -6.75
N GLU A 77 9.39 28.33 -5.93
CA GLU A 77 9.69 28.11 -4.52
C GLU A 77 10.92 27.23 -4.33
N LEU A 78 11.12 26.26 -5.23
CA LEU A 78 12.19 25.27 -5.10
C LEU A 78 13.53 25.71 -5.73
N HIS A 79 13.50 26.52 -6.78
CA HIS A 79 14.69 26.83 -7.58
C HIS A 79 14.91 28.34 -7.76
N VAL A 80 16.18 28.74 -7.74
CA VAL A 80 16.67 30.11 -7.92
C VAL A 80 17.88 30.11 -8.87
N PRO A 81 18.25 31.26 -9.46
CA PRO A 81 19.52 31.35 -10.19
C PRO A 81 20.70 31.06 -9.26
N ALA A 82 21.60 30.17 -9.67
CA ALA A 82 22.79 29.85 -8.87
C ALA A 82 23.68 31.11 -8.69
N THR A 83 24.03 31.40 -7.44
CA THR A 83 24.91 32.52 -7.06
C THR A 83 26.23 31.98 -6.49
N GLY A 84 27.32 32.74 -6.68
CA GLY A 84 28.63 32.41 -6.09
C GLY A 84 28.80 32.89 -4.64
N THR A 85 27.81 33.59 -4.11
CA THR A 85 27.75 34.06 -2.72
C THR A 85 26.49 33.49 -2.09
N GLN A 86 26.61 32.97 -0.87
CA GLN A 86 25.48 32.48 -0.09
C GLN A 86 25.49 33.15 1.28
N LEU A 87 24.31 33.56 1.72
CA LEU A 87 24.02 33.98 3.08
C LEU A 87 24.20 32.78 4.02
N THR A 88 24.60 33.07 5.25
CA THR A 88 24.65 32.07 6.33
C THR A 88 23.25 31.52 6.64
N LEU A 89 23.16 30.32 7.21
CA LEU A 89 21.87 29.78 7.66
C LEU A 89 21.25 30.67 8.74
N ALA A 90 22.07 31.31 9.56
CA ALA A 90 21.64 32.31 10.52
C ALA A 90 20.89 33.48 9.85
N GLU A 91 21.47 34.09 8.81
CA GLU A 91 20.84 35.18 8.05
C GLU A 91 19.55 34.73 7.37
N GLN A 92 19.55 33.55 6.75
CA GLN A 92 18.37 32.99 6.08
C GLN A 92 17.23 32.70 7.08
N THR A 93 17.57 32.20 8.27
CA THR A 93 16.60 31.96 9.36
C THR A 93 16.01 33.26 9.88
N ALA A 94 16.85 34.29 10.08
CA ALA A 94 16.39 35.61 10.52
C ALA A 94 15.45 36.25 9.49
N ILE A 95 15.71 36.09 8.19
CA ILE A 95 14.81 36.52 7.12
C ILE A 95 13.45 35.83 7.23
N ALA A 96 13.44 34.51 7.42
CA ALA A 96 12.21 33.74 7.56
C ALA A 96 11.40 34.11 8.81
N GLN A 97 12.06 34.29 9.95
CA GLN A 97 11.45 34.76 11.21
C GLN A 97 10.80 36.15 11.04
N ASN A 98 11.51 37.08 10.42
CA ASN A 98 10.97 38.41 10.12
C ASN A 98 9.78 38.36 9.16
N TYR A 99 9.82 37.47 8.15
CA TYR A 99 8.74 37.28 7.19
C TYR A 99 7.45 36.79 7.85
N ILE A 100 7.54 35.84 8.79
CA ILE A 100 6.35 35.32 9.50
C ILE A 100 5.81 36.29 10.57
N GLY A 101 6.49 37.41 10.80
CA GLY A 101 6.09 38.43 11.77
C GLY A 101 6.43 38.08 13.22
N ASP A 102 7.26 37.05 13.43
CA ASP A 102 7.76 36.63 14.73
C ASP A 102 9.28 36.49 14.68
N GLY A 103 9.96 37.62 14.93
CA GLY A 103 11.42 37.71 14.94
C GLY A 103 12.12 36.84 16.00
N GLY A 104 11.36 36.19 16.89
CA GLY A 104 11.88 35.29 17.91
C GLY A 104 11.45 33.83 17.76
N ALA A 105 10.63 33.49 16.76
CA ALA A 105 10.14 32.13 16.56
C ALA A 105 11.29 31.16 16.28
N THR A 106 11.38 30.08 17.05
CA THR A 106 12.36 29.02 16.82
C THR A 106 11.87 28.09 15.69
N PRO A 107 12.59 27.96 14.56
CA PRO A 107 12.31 26.93 13.57
C PRO A 107 12.20 25.54 14.21
N SER A 108 11.23 24.74 13.75
CA SER A 108 11.14 23.33 14.11
C SER A 108 12.16 22.48 13.36
N ALA A 109 12.55 22.90 12.15
CA ALA A 109 13.69 22.34 11.42
C ALA A 109 14.18 23.31 10.34
N VAL A 110 15.42 23.12 9.88
CA VAL A 110 16.00 23.81 8.71
C VAL A 110 16.57 22.78 7.74
N ARG A 111 16.22 22.91 6.46
CA ARG A 111 16.81 22.16 5.35
C ARG A 111 17.59 23.13 4.46
N PRO A 112 18.92 23.18 4.57
CA PRO A 112 19.76 23.97 3.68
C PRO A 112 19.49 23.67 2.21
N ALA A 113 19.76 24.64 1.33
CA ALA A 113 19.75 24.43 -0.11
C ALA A 113 20.72 23.28 -0.49
N PRO A 114 20.22 22.17 -1.09
CA PRO A 114 21.07 21.01 -1.35
C PRO A 114 22.17 21.25 -2.37
N GLU A 115 21.86 22.02 -3.41
CA GLU A 115 22.79 22.40 -4.47
C GLU A 115 22.69 23.90 -4.78
N PRO A 116 23.74 24.51 -5.40
CA PRO A 116 23.63 25.86 -5.93
C PRO A 116 22.47 25.97 -6.93
N GLY A 117 21.52 26.86 -6.63
CA GLY A 117 20.31 27.04 -7.43
C GLY A 117 19.05 26.44 -6.81
N ASP A 118 19.15 25.81 -5.63
CA ASP A 118 18.00 25.45 -4.80
C ASP A 118 17.75 26.47 -3.69
N THR A 119 16.58 26.39 -3.07
CA THR A 119 16.20 27.21 -1.91
C THR A 119 16.39 26.46 -0.59
N THR A 120 16.69 27.22 0.47
CA THR A 120 16.65 26.71 1.85
C THR A 120 15.22 26.70 2.34
N ARG A 121 14.83 25.67 3.10
CA ARG A 121 13.52 25.57 3.74
C ARG A 121 13.68 25.77 5.25
N ILE A 122 13.03 26.78 5.79
CA ILE A 122 12.96 27.03 7.23
C ILE A 122 11.54 26.71 7.68
N MET A 123 11.42 25.70 8.55
CA MET A 123 10.14 25.15 8.97
C MET A 123 9.76 25.66 10.35
N PHE A 124 8.49 25.99 10.54
CA PHE A 124 7.92 26.43 11.81
C PHE A 124 6.69 25.59 12.14
N THR A 125 6.50 25.30 13.43
CA THR A 125 5.22 24.86 13.98
C THR A 125 4.33 26.07 14.23
N GLY A 126 3.01 25.88 14.27
CA GLY A 126 2.08 26.97 14.47
C GLY A 126 0.65 26.49 14.66
N GLU A 127 -0.21 27.38 15.16
CA GLU A 127 -1.63 27.09 15.32
C GLU A 127 -2.30 26.81 13.97
N GLY A 128 -3.15 25.78 13.91
CA GLY A 128 -3.89 25.40 12.70
C GLY A 128 -3.15 24.46 11.75
N LEU A 129 -1.95 24.01 12.11
CA LEU A 129 -1.23 22.92 11.43
C LEU A 129 -1.58 21.58 12.09
N GLY A 130 -1.83 20.55 11.28
CA GLY A 130 -2.04 19.18 11.76
C GLY A 130 -0.75 18.50 12.23
N ASP A 131 -0.87 17.30 12.81
CA ASP A 131 0.30 16.52 13.22
C ASP A 131 1.20 16.18 12.02
N GLY A 132 2.50 16.42 12.19
CA GLY A 132 3.49 16.24 11.13
C GLY A 132 3.46 17.30 10.02
N GLU A 133 2.58 18.30 10.12
CA GLU A 133 2.59 19.48 9.27
C GLU A 133 3.53 20.55 9.82
N SER A 134 4.21 21.27 8.94
CA SER A 134 4.98 22.45 9.29
C SER A 134 4.79 23.51 8.22
N ARG A 135 4.85 24.78 8.60
CA ARG A 135 4.90 25.89 7.66
C ARG A 135 6.34 26.08 7.22
N ALA A 136 6.65 25.89 5.94
CA ALA A 136 7.99 26.09 5.39
C ALA A 136 8.09 27.40 4.61
N VAL A 137 9.01 28.26 5.05
CA VAL A 137 9.44 29.44 4.32
C VAL A 137 10.62 29.05 3.43
N PHE A 138 10.48 29.27 2.12
CA PHE A 138 11.51 29.01 1.12
C PHE A 138 12.31 30.28 0.89
N VAL A 139 13.61 30.24 1.17
CA VAL A 139 14.50 31.40 1.08
C VAL A 139 15.56 31.15 0.01
N ASP A 140 15.77 32.13 -0.85
CA ASP A 140 16.91 32.17 -1.77
C ASP A 140 18.21 32.37 -0.96
N PRO A 141 19.12 31.38 -0.90
CA PRO A 141 20.35 31.50 -0.14
C PRO A 141 21.30 32.56 -0.70
N GLY A 142 21.16 32.97 -1.96
CA GLY A 142 22.03 33.99 -2.58
C GLY A 142 21.60 35.42 -2.32
N THR A 143 20.28 35.67 -2.28
CA THR A 143 19.73 37.04 -2.20
C THR A 143 18.96 37.32 -0.91
N GLY A 144 18.52 36.28 -0.20
CA GLY A 144 17.61 36.41 0.93
C GLY A 144 16.15 36.66 0.53
N GLU A 145 15.81 36.58 -0.76
CA GLU A 145 14.43 36.68 -1.20
C GLU A 145 13.60 35.51 -0.67
N VAL A 146 12.44 35.80 -0.06
CA VAL A 146 11.44 34.77 0.28
C VAL A 146 10.71 34.36 -0.99
N ARG A 147 10.92 33.13 -1.41
CA ARG A 147 10.41 32.52 -2.64
C ARG A 147 9.05 31.86 -2.47
N GLY A 148 8.69 31.50 -1.24
CA GLY A 148 7.43 30.83 -0.97
C GLY A 148 7.18 30.57 0.50
N ASP A 149 5.94 30.28 0.81
CA ASP A 149 5.44 29.94 2.14
C ASP A 149 4.37 28.86 1.97
N LEU A 150 4.75 27.61 2.23
CA LEU A 150 3.91 26.45 1.95
C LEU A 150 3.86 25.53 3.16
N THR A 151 2.71 24.88 3.37
CA THR A 151 2.63 23.74 4.29
C THR A 151 3.41 22.56 3.72
N VAL A 152 4.32 22.02 4.52
CA VAL A 152 5.09 20.81 4.23
C VAL A 152 4.78 19.72 5.25
N TYR A 153 4.96 18.47 4.84
CA TYR A 153 4.48 17.32 5.60
C TYR A 153 5.56 16.25 5.75
N GLY A 154 5.84 15.92 7.02
CA GLY A 154 6.80 14.91 7.45
C GLY A 154 8.24 15.14 6.95
N THR A 155 9.13 14.20 7.29
CA THR A 155 10.54 14.25 6.89
C THR A 155 10.74 14.10 5.38
N SER A 156 9.74 13.59 4.64
CA SER A 156 9.76 13.53 3.18
C SER A 156 9.71 14.91 2.49
N GLY A 157 9.39 15.97 3.24
CA GLY A 157 9.23 17.33 2.72
C GLY A 157 8.20 17.41 1.60
N ALA A 158 7.10 16.66 1.74
CA ALA A 158 5.98 16.68 0.79
C ALA A 158 5.40 18.08 0.72
N LEU A 159 5.27 18.61 -0.49
CA LEU A 159 4.63 19.90 -0.73
C LEU A 159 3.10 19.68 -0.79
N PRO A 160 2.29 20.76 -0.82
CA PRO A 160 0.84 20.63 -0.63
C PRO A 160 0.15 19.65 -1.59
N LEU A 161 0.57 19.61 -2.87
CA LEU A 161 -0.02 18.69 -3.85
C LEU A 161 0.22 17.23 -3.48
N ARG A 162 1.47 16.83 -3.25
CA ARG A 162 1.85 15.45 -2.92
C ARG A 162 1.24 15.03 -1.62
N ASN A 163 1.17 15.92 -0.63
CA ASN A 163 0.50 15.61 0.63
C ASN A 163 -1.00 15.36 0.41
N TRP A 164 -1.69 16.23 -0.31
CA TRP A 164 -3.12 16.05 -0.60
C TRP A 164 -3.37 14.72 -1.32
N VAL A 165 -2.57 14.39 -2.34
CA VAL A 165 -2.69 13.11 -3.06
C VAL A 165 -2.31 11.91 -2.18
N SER A 166 -1.33 12.06 -1.29
CA SER A 166 -0.96 11.04 -0.31
C SER A 166 -2.14 10.69 0.59
N ASN A 167 -2.82 11.71 1.13
CA ASN A 167 -4.00 11.55 1.97
C ASN A 167 -5.16 10.93 1.16
N LEU A 168 -5.38 11.37 -0.09
CA LEU A 168 -6.33 10.73 -0.99
C LEU A 168 -6.02 9.22 -1.18
N HIS A 169 -4.76 8.84 -1.34
CA HIS A 169 -4.36 7.44 -1.53
C HIS A 169 -4.45 6.61 -0.24
N GLY A 170 -4.00 7.19 0.87
CA GLY A 170 -3.93 6.55 2.19
C GLY A 170 -5.28 6.41 2.87
N ASP A 171 -6.16 7.40 2.75
CA ASP A 171 -7.46 7.40 3.44
C ASP A 171 -8.62 8.06 2.66
N LEU A 172 -8.46 8.42 1.39
CA LEU A 172 -9.50 9.09 0.60
C LEU A 172 -10.00 10.43 1.19
N HIS A 173 -9.24 11.06 2.09
CA HIS A 173 -9.69 12.19 2.94
C HIS A 173 -10.88 11.85 3.85
N LEU A 174 -11.03 10.58 4.23
CA LEU A 174 -12.07 10.11 5.13
C LEU A 174 -11.52 9.76 6.53
N GLY A 175 -10.26 10.09 6.80
CA GLY A 175 -9.58 9.78 8.06
C GLY A 175 -9.60 8.28 8.37
N ASP A 176 -9.95 7.93 9.59
CA ASP A 176 -9.92 6.54 10.09
C ASP A 176 -10.74 5.57 9.24
N VAL A 177 -11.93 5.99 8.79
CA VAL A 177 -12.77 5.18 7.90
C VAL A 177 -12.07 4.90 6.56
N GLY A 178 -11.33 5.89 6.08
CA GLY A 178 -10.48 5.81 4.91
C GLY A 178 -9.29 4.86 5.06
N ARG A 179 -8.64 4.87 6.23
CA ARG A 179 -7.52 3.96 6.52
C ARG A 179 -7.98 2.50 6.51
N VAL A 180 -9.16 2.21 7.07
CA VAL A 180 -9.80 0.89 6.96
C VAL A 180 -10.08 0.52 5.50
N TYR A 181 -10.56 1.47 4.70
CA TYR A 181 -10.79 1.26 3.28
C TYR A 181 -9.49 0.86 2.54
N SER A 182 -8.40 1.58 2.79
CA SER A 182 -7.12 1.36 2.09
C SER A 182 -6.46 0.06 2.50
N GLU A 183 -6.51 -0.27 3.79
CA GLU A 183 -6.05 -1.57 4.28
C GLU A 183 -6.86 -2.73 3.67
N LEU A 184 -8.18 -2.58 3.54
CA LEU A 184 -9.01 -3.59 2.87
C LEU A 184 -8.59 -3.80 1.41
N ALA A 185 -8.31 -2.71 0.68
CA ALA A 185 -7.81 -2.79 -0.69
C ALA A 185 -6.45 -3.50 -0.77
N ALA A 186 -5.49 -3.09 0.07
CA ALA A 186 -4.14 -3.64 0.10
C ALA A 186 -4.16 -5.13 0.48
N SER A 187 -4.81 -5.48 1.59
CA SER A 187 -4.85 -6.85 2.12
C SER A 187 -5.46 -7.87 1.15
N TRP A 188 -6.51 -7.51 0.42
CA TRP A 188 -7.13 -8.39 -0.57
C TRP A 188 -6.38 -8.47 -1.90
N LEU A 189 -5.57 -7.47 -2.26
CA LEU A 189 -4.89 -7.42 -3.56
C LEU A 189 -4.02 -8.65 -3.80
N THR A 190 -3.15 -9.01 -2.84
CA THR A 190 -2.32 -10.23 -2.94
C THR A 190 -3.18 -11.49 -3.02
N ILE A 191 -4.25 -11.60 -2.25
CA ILE A 191 -5.14 -12.78 -2.25
C ILE A 191 -5.79 -12.97 -3.63
N VAL A 192 -6.33 -11.90 -4.21
CA VAL A 192 -6.96 -11.93 -5.53
C VAL A 192 -5.93 -12.20 -6.62
N ALA A 193 -4.74 -11.62 -6.53
CA ALA A 193 -3.63 -11.84 -7.45
C ALA A 193 -3.16 -13.31 -7.44
N LEU A 194 -2.94 -13.89 -6.26
CA LEU A 194 -2.58 -15.30 -6.08
C LEU A 194 -3.67 -16.25 -6.59
N ALA A 195 -4.94 -15.94 -6.33
CA ALA A 195 -6.05 -16.72 -6.86
C ALA A 195 -6.09 -16.66 -8.41
N GLY A 196 -5.84 -15.48 -9.00
CA GLY A 196 -5.72 -15.29 -10.44
C GLY A 196 -4.55 -16.09 -11.04
N LEU A 197 -3.38 -16.03 -10.42
CA LEU A 197 -2.20 -16.79 -10.82
C LEU A 197 -2.47 -18.31 -10.74
N GLY A 198 -3.12 -18.78 -9.68
CA GLY A 198 -3.50 -20.20 -9.55
C GLY A 198 -4.45 -20.66 -10.66
N LEU A 199 -5.41 -19.82 -11.06
CA LEU A 199 -6.29 -20.07 -12.21
C LEU A 199 -5.52 -20.10 -13.53
N TRP A 200 -4.56 -19.21 -13.70
CA TRP A 200 -3.67 -19.15 -14.87
C TRP A 200 -2.80 -20.41 -14.99
N VAL A 201 -2.12 -20.81 -13.90
CA VAL A 201 -1.30 -22.04 -13.86
C VAL A 201 -2.16 -23.27 -14.17
N ARG A 202 -3.35 -23.37 -13.57
CA ARG A 202 -4.29 -24.47 -13.85
C ARG A 202 -4.70 -24.52 -15.31
N ARG A 203 -4.92 -23.35 -15.94
CA ARG A 203 -5.28 -23.26 -17.36
C ARG A 203 -4.15 -23.75 -18.25
N ILE A 204 -2.90 -23.38 -17.96
CA ILE A 204 -1.71 -23.86 -18.67
C ILE A 204 -1.54 -25.37 -18.52
N ARG A 205 -1.65 -25.90 -17.30
CA ARG A 205 -1.50 -27.34 -17.03
C ARG A 205 -2.54 -28.20 -17.76
N ARG A 206 -3.73 -27.65 -18.06
CA ARG A 206 -4.80 -28.36 -18.79
C ARG A 206 -4.74 -28.18 -20.31
N ALA A 207 -3.85 -27.35 -20.82
CA ALA A 207 -3.72 -27.08 -22.24
C ALA A 207 -3.03 -28.25 -22.96
N ARG A 208 -3.67 -28.81 -23.99
CA ARG A 208 -3.06 -29.88 -24.83
C ARG A 208 -1.98 -29.34 -25.77
N THR A 209 -2.06 -28.07 -26.18
CA THR A 209 -1.08 -27.42 -27.07
C THR A 209 -0.49 -26.19 -26.38
N LYS A 210 0.70 -26.34 -25.80
CA LYS A 210 1.31 -25.34 -24.90
C LYS A 210 1.72 -24.04 -25.62
N SER A 211 2.26 -24.11 -26.85
CA SER A 211 2.93 -22.96 -27.51
C SER A 211 1.99 -21.82 -27.97
N SER A 212 0.84 -22.11 -28.59
CA SER A 212 -0.11 -21.06 -28.99
C SER A 212 -0.83 -20.45 -27.79
N MET A 213 -1.17 -21.25 -26.79
CA MET A 213 -1.91 -20.78 -25.61
C MET A 213 -1.04 -19.97 -24.64
N MET A 214 0.23 -20.35 -24.44
CA MET A 214 1.16 -19.55 -23.63
C MET A 214 1.36 -18.16 -24.24
N ARG A 215 1.42 -18.06 -25.59
CA ARG A 215 1.48 -16.76 -26.27
C ARG A 215 0.26 -15.90 -25.99
N ASP A 216 -0.96 -16.45 -26.08
CA ASP A 216 -2.21 -15.70 -25.83
C ASP A 216 -2.42 -15.32 -24.34
N LEU A 217 -1.76 -16.02 -23.42
CA LEU A 217 -1.84 -15.79 -21.98
C LEU A 217 -0.83 -14.77 -21.47
N VAL A 218 0.30 -14.60 -22.18
CA VAL A 218 1.35 -13.62 -21.84
C VAL A 218 1.28 -12.38 -22.73
N ARG A 219 0.78 -12.52 -23.96
CA ARG A 219 0.52 -11.42 -24.90
C ARG A 219 -0.96 -11.37 -25.24
N PRO A 220 -1.60 -10.19 -25.27
CA PRO A 220 -3.02 -10.10 -25.60
C PRO A 220 -3.27 -10.59 -27.03
N GLY A 221 -4.18 -11.54 -27.20
CA GLY A 221 -4.58 -12.02 -28.52
C GLY A 221 -5.25 -10.91 -29.34
N ARG A 222 -4.71 -10.63 -30.54
CA ARG A 222 -5.20 -9.54 -31.42
C ARG A 222 -6.47 -9.85 -32.19
N ASN A 223 -6.79 -11.14 -32.40
CA ASN A 223 -7.82 -11.59 -33.36
C ASN A 223 -9.12 -12.10 -32.71
N GLY A 224 -9.42 -11.69 -31.47
CA GLY A 224 -10.66 -12.07 -30.77
C GLY A 224 -11.66 -10.90 -30.67
N SER A 225 -12.96 -11.18 -30.75
CA SER A 225 -14.02 -10.21 -30.46
C SER A 225 -14.75 -10.53 -29.15
N GLY A 226 -15.41 -9.53 -28.56
CA GLY A 226 -16.29 -9.71 -27.40
C GLY A 226 -15.58 -10.17 -26.12
N TYR A 227 -16.15 -11.17 -25.44
CA TYR A 227 -15.66 -11.68 -24.16
C TYR A 227 -14.24 -12.26 -24.25
N ARG A 228 -13.90 -12.95 -25.35
CA ARG A 228 -12.59 -13.60 -25.51
C ARG A 228 -11.43 -12.60 -25.48
N ARG A 229 -11.60 -11.43 -26.10
CA ARG A 229 -10.61 -10.35 -26.10
C ARG A 229 -10.39 -9.79 -24.68
N LEU A 230 -11.47 -9.47 -23.97
CA LEU A 230 -11.36 -8.97 -22.60
C LEU A 230 -10.65 -9.99 -21.69
N PHE A 231 -10.98 -11.27 -21.85
CA PHE A 231 -10.35 -12.35 -21.11
C PHE A 231 -8.85 -12.46 -21.39
N THR A 232 -8.42 -12.42 -22.65
CA THR A 232 -6.98 -12.50 -22.99
C THR A 232 -6.20 -11.29 -22.46
N TRP A 233 -6.79 -10.09 -22.52
CA TRP A 233 -6.20 -8.89 -21.95
C TRP A 233 -6.09 -9.01 -20.43
N HIS A 234 -7.15 -9.45 -19.74
CA HIS A 234 -7.13 -9.64 -18.30
C HIS A 234 -6.09 -10.70 -17.88
N THR A 235 -5.99 -11.82 -18.59
CA THR A 235 -4.96 -12.82 -18.25
C THR A 235 -3.53 -12.34 -18.51
N SER A 236 -3.32 -11.57 -19.58
CA SER A 236 -1.99 -11.09 -19.97
C SER A 236 -1.50 -9.97 -19.06
N VAL A 237 -2.30 -8.90 -18.91
CA VAL A 237 -1.97 -7.77 -18.03
C VAL A 237 -1.78 -8.28 -16.60
N GLY A 238 -2.65 -9.20 -16.13
CA GLY A 238 -2.57 -9.78 -14.80
C GLY A 238 -1.24 -10.46 -14.49
N ILE A 239 -0.59 -11.10 -15.47
CA ILE A 239 0.73 -11.72 -15.27
C ILE A 239 1.84 -10.66 -15.21
N TRP A 240 1.77 -9.63 -16.05
CA TRP A 240 2.76 -8.56 -16.07
C TRP A 240 2.72 -7.72 -14.79
N VAL A 241 1.53 -7.45 -14.25
CA VAL A 241 1.39 -6.68 -13.01
C VAL A 241 1.45 -7.52 -11.75
N PHE A 242 1.52 -8.86 -11.84
CA PHE A 242 1.41 -9.75 -10.67
C PHE A 242 2.47 -9.43 -9.60
N LEU A 243 3.75 -9.35 -9.98
CA LEU A 243 4.83 -9.08 -9.03
C LEU A 243 4.69 -7.69 -8.41
N GLY A 244 4.35 -6.69 -9.23
CA GLY A 244 4.07 -5.34 -8.75
C GLY A 244 2.88 -5.28 -7.78
N ALA A 245 1.80 -5.99 -8.07
CA ALA A 245 0.62 -6.06 -7.20
C ALA A 245 0.94 -6.71 -5.85
N VAL A 246 1.72 -7.80 -5.84
CA VAL A 246 2.17 -8.44 -4.59
C VAL A 246 3.09 -7.51 -3.79
N PHE A 247 4.04 -6.85 -4.47
CA PHE A 247 4.94 -5.88 -3.85
C PHE A 247 4.18 -4.70 -3.22
N LEU A 248 3.31 -4.04 -3.99
CA LEU A 248 2.53 -2.88 -3.52
C LEU A 248 1.59 -3.24 -2.37
N SER A 249 0.97 -4.42 -2.45
CA SER A 249 0.14 -4.96 -1.37
C SER A 249 0.95 -5.20 -0.10
N ALA A 250 2.10 -5.90 -0.20
CA ALA A 250 2.92 -6.22 0.97
C ALA A 250 3.48 -4.97 1.67
N THR A 251 3.95 -3.99 0.88
CA THR A 251 4.44 -2.72 1.41
C THR A 251 3.31 -1.85 1.96
N GLY A 252 2.18 -1.71 1.26
CA GLY A 252 1.03 -0.95 1.76
C GLY A 252 0.39 -1.51 3.04
N ILE A 253 0.48 -2.82 3.28
CA ILE A 253 0.03 -3.44 4.54
C ILE A 253 0.93 -3.03 5.72
N SER A 254 2.23 -2.79 5.49
CA SER A 254 3.21 -2.59 6.57
C SER A 254 3.00 -1.32 7.41
N TRP A 255 2.26 -0.33 6.90
CA TRP A 255 1.88 0.90 7.61
C TRP A 255 0.36 1.10 7.66
N SER A 256 -0.41 0.03 7.46
CA SER A 256 -1.87 0.07 7.60
C SER A 256 -2.29 0.03 9.07
N GLN A 257 -3.54 0.39 9.37
CA GLN A 257 -3.99 0.52 10.76
C GLN A 257 -3.85 -0.79 11.54
N TYR A 258 -4.59 -1.84 11.20
CA TYR A 258 -4.59 -3.06 12.03
C TYR A 258 -3.47 -4.02 11.67
N ALA A 259 -3.16 -4.16 10.38
CA ALA A 259 -2.13 -5.07 9.94
C ALA A 259 -0.72 -4.45 10.03
N GLY A 260 -0.59 -3.13 9.92
CA GLY A 260 0.67 -2.42 10.15
C GLY A 260 1.07 -2.43 11.61
N ASP A 261 0.13 -2.25 12.56
CA ASP A 261 0.41 -2.39 14.00
C ASP A 261 1.09 -3.74 14.32
N ARG A 262 0.56 -4.83 13.76
CA ARG A 262 1.14 -6.18 13.92
C ARG A 262 2.51 -6.33 13.28
N VAL A 263 2.76 -5.63 12.19
CA VAL A 263 4.09 -5.57 11.57
C VAL A 263 5.04 -4.78 12.48
N GLY A 264 4.58 -3.70 13.11
CA GLY A 264 5.30 -2.95 14.14
C GLY A 264 5.68 -3.84 15.31
N ASP A 265 4.70 -4.52 15.93
CA ASP A 265 4.91 -5.46 17.03
C ASP A 265 5.95 -6.54 16.69
N LEU A 266 5.86 -7.10 15.47
CA LEU A 266 6.81 -8.10 15.00
C LEU A 266 8.22 -7.53 14.87
N ARG A 267 8.36 -6.30 14.36
CA ARG A 267 9.65 -5.64 14.19
C ARG A 267 10.29 -5.34 15.54
N ALA A 268 9.51 -4.82 16.49
CA ALA A 268 9.96 -4.55 17.85
C ALA A 268 10.39 -5.84 18.55
N ALA A 269 9.59 -6.91 18.45
CA ALA A 269 9.92 -8.21 19.07
C ALA A 269 11.17 -8.91 18.48
N LEU A 270 11.66 -8.46 17.33
CA LEU A 270 12.81 -9.02 16.61
C LEU A 270 14.00 -8.06 16.53
N ASP A 271 13.96 -6.91 17.20
CA ASP A 271 14.97 -5.84 17.13
C ASP A 271 15.26 -5.40 15.68
N TRP A 272 14.20 -5.28 14.87
CA TRP A 272 14.27 -4.89 13.44
C TRP A 272 13.92 -3.42 13.19
N GLU A 273 13.90 -2.63 14.25
CA GLU A 273 13.59 -1.20 14.19
C GLU A 273 14.71 -0.42 13.51
N THR A 274 14.38 0.78 13.06
CA THR A 274 15.36 1.69 12.47
C THR A 274 16.14 2.33 13.62
N PRO A 275 17.48 2.25 13.64
CA PRO A 275 18.28 2.98 14.61
C PRO A 275 18.00 4.49 14.54
N ALA A 276 17.94 5.13 15.70
CA ALA A 276 17.80 6.58 15.85
C ALA A 276 18.83 7.08 16.86
N VAL A 277 19.24 8.34 16.73
CA VAL A 277 20.16 8.97 17.69
C VAL A 277 19.45 9.34 18.98
N ASP A 278 20.13 9.17 20.11
CA ASP A 278 19.70 9.67 21.42
C ASP A 278 20.20 11.11 21.61
N PRO A 279 19.30 12.12 21.64
CA PRO A 279 19.69 13.51 21.81
C PRO A 279 19.91 13.91 23.27
N SER A 280 19.85 13.00 24.24
CA SER A 280 19.98 13.35 25.66
C SER A 280 21.40 13.82 26.02
N LEU A 281 21.51 14.96 26.70
CA LEU A 281 22.80 15.49 27.18
C LEU A 281 23.04 15.05 28.64
N ALA A 282 24.22 14.49 28.91
CA ALA A 282 24.60 14.04 30.25
C ALA A 282 24.64 15.22 31.25
N GLY A 283 23.75 15.20 32.25
CA GLY A 283 23.63 16.25 33.28
C GLY A 283 22.19 16.70 33.56
N SER A 284 21.23 16.32 32.72
CA SER A 284 19.78 16.56 32.89
C SER A 284 19.07 15.56 33.80
N ALA A 285 19.81 14.84 34.67
CA ALA A 285 19.27 13.81 35.55
C ALA A 285 18.36 14.39 36.63
N GLY A 286 17.08 14.53 36.30
CA GLY A 286 15.95 14.72 37.20
C GLY A 286 14.93 13.59 37.03
N ALA A 287 15.16 12.49 37.74
CA ALA A 287 14.19 11.47 38.16
C ALA A 287 13.48 10.55 37.12
N GLY A 288 14.09 9.37 36.92
CA GLY A 288 13.44 8.05 36.69
C GLY A 288 12.85 7.80 35.29
N SER A 289 13.01 6.65 34.64
CA SER A 289 13.53 5.32 34.98
C SER A 289 13.70 4.54 33.64
N PRO A 290 14.17 3.28 33.61
CA PRO A 290 14.71 2.63 32.41
C PRO A 290 13.67 2.39 31.31
N SER A 291 14.15 2.31 30.07
CA SER A 291 13.40 1.90 28.89
C SER A 291 12.58 0.63 29.15
N ALA A 292 11.29 0.85 29.41
CA ALA A 292 10.26 -0.16 29.34
C ALA A 292 9.38 0.20 28.15
N GLY A 293 9.40 -0.65 27.12
CA GLY A 293 8.41 -0.59 26.05
C GLY A 293 7.00 -0.78 26.62
N ALA A 294 6.09 0.10 26.21
CA ALA A 294 4.64 0.15 26.42
C ALA A 294 4.25 1.62 26.16
N ASP A 295 3.30 2.03 25.32
CA ASP A 295 2.06 1.45 24.80
C ASP A 295 1.81 2.12 23.41
N GLY A 296 1.12 1.55 22.42
CA GLY A 296 -0.18 0.90 22.53
C GLY A 296 -1.31 1.92 22.39
N GLY A 297 -1.53 2.42 21.16
CA GLY A 297 -2.79 2.96 20.63
C GLY A 297 -3.45 4.16 21.32
N ASP A 298 -3.50 5.30 20.62
CA ASP A 298 -4.59 6.28 20.52
C ASP A 298 -4.13 7.34 19.48
N ALA A 299 -4.55 7.26 18.22
CA ALA A 299 -5.68 8.01 17.64
C ALA A 299 -5.62 9.53 17.90
N ASP A 300 -5.10 10.32 16.93
CA ASP A 300 -5.74 11.54 16.38
C ASP A 300 -4.82 12.33 15.41
N ALA A 301 -4.72 11.92 14.13
CA ALA A 301 -4.55 12.82 12.96
C ALA A 301 -4.55 12.05 11.62
N PRO A 302 -5.16 12.56 10.53
CA PRO A 302 -5.42 11.79 9.32
C PRO A 302 -4.37 12.00 8.22
N GLY A 303 -3.92 10.90 7.60
CA GLY A 303 -3.46 10.90 6.21
C GLY A 303 -1.96 10.77 5.94
N ALA A 304 -1.08 11.11 6.88
CA ALA A 304 0.33 10.77 6.74
C ALA A 304 0.50 9.28 7.07
N ALA A 305 0.66 8.45 6.03
CA ALA A 305 1.07 7.06 6.17
C ALA A 305 2.23 7.00 7.17
N ALA A 306 2.00 6.31 8.30
CA ALA A 306 2.99 6.10 9.33
C ALA A 306 4.28 5.61 8.66
N ALA A 307 5.30 6.47 8.61
CA ALA A 307 6.62 6.03 8.21
C ALA A 307 7.01 4.94 9.20
N VAL A 308 7.18 3.73 8.68
CA VAL A 308 7.66 2.60 9.45
C VAL A 308 9.02 3.01 10.01
N GLY A 309 9.06 3.33 11.30
CA GLY A 309 10.26 3.57 12.09
C GLY A 309 11.10 4.81 11.71
N GLU A 310 10.51 5.97 11.38
CA GLU A 310 11.27 7.23 11.30
C GLU A 310 10.66 8.38 12.15
N HIS A 311 9.64 8.11 12.95
CA HIS A 311 8.90 9.15 13.69
C HIS A 311 8.97 9.02 15.22
N ALA A 312 10.00 8.37 15.77
CA ALA A 312 10.07 8.12 17.21
C ALA A 312 10.30 9.38 18.09
N HIS A 313 10.55 10.57 17.52
CA HIS A 313 10.88 11.77 18.32
C HIS A 313 10.32 13.09 17.78
N HIS A 314 9.06 13.14 17.38
CA HIS A 314 8.35 14.43 17.22
C HIS A 314 7.31 14.59 18.33
N GLY A 315 7.80 14.76 19.55
CA GLY A 315 6.97 15.26 20.63
C GLY A 315 6.50 16.67 20.31
N SER A 316 5.18 16.88 20.32
CA SER A 316 4.53 18.19 20.25
C SER A 316 4.71 18.95 21.57
N GLY A 317 5.97 19.31 21.86
CA GLY A 317 6.30 20.29 22.88
C GLY A 317 6.43 21.66 22.24
N ALA A 318 5.53 22.59 22.55
CA ALA A 318 5.82 24.00 22.35
C ALA A 318 7.11 24.32 23.13
N PRO A 319 8.13 24.96 22.53
CA PRO A 319 9.36 25.27 23.25
C PRO A 319 9.03 26.24 24.39
N ALA A 320 9.03 25.71 25.61
CA ALA A 320 8.93 26.51 26.81
C ALA A 320 10.31 27.14 27.08
N GLY A 321 10.42 28.41 26.67
CA GLY A 321 11.39 29.42 27.10
C GLY A 321 12.60 28.95 27.91
N GLY A 322 13.70 28.69 27.22
CA GLY A 322 15.06 28.81 27.75
C GLY A 322 15.83 29.75 26.83
N ALA A 323 15.80 31.05 27.15
CA ALA A 323 16.37 32.11 26.31
C ALA A 323 17.89 32.00 26.18
N ALA A 324 18.36 31.34 25.12
CA ALA A 324 19.50 31.86 24.36
C ALA A 324 18.99 33.02 23.49
N ASP A 325 19.81 34.05 23.30
CA ASP A 325 19.53 35.13 22.36
C ASP A 325 19.15 34.52 20.98
N PRO A 326 17.98 34.85 20.39
CA PRO A 326 17.57 34.33 19.08
C PRO A 326 18.65 34.50 18.00
N ALA A 327 19.47 35.56 18.09
CA ALA A 327 20.60 35.76 17.19
C ALA A 327 21.74 34.76 17.45
N ALA A 328 22.13 34.56 18.71
CA ALA A 328 23.15 33.58 19.10
C ALA A 328 22.72 32.13 18.80
N TRP A 329 21.42 31.87 18.82
CA TRP A 329 20.84 30.58 18.47
C TRP A 329 20.82 30.35 16.94
N ALA A 330 20.50 31.36 16.14
CA ALA A 330 20.53 31.26 14.67
C ALA A 330 21.94 30.98 14.15
N GLU A 331 22.97 31.57 14.77
CA GLU A 331 24.39 31.32 14.47
C GLU A 331 24.82 29.85 14.73
N ARG A 332 24.06 29.07 15.52
CA ARG A 332 24.38 27.67 15.80
C ARG A 332 24.12 26.76 14.59
N PHE A 333 23.19 27.10 13.68
CA PHE A 333 22.86 26.24 12.52
C PHE A 333 24.09 25.96 11.65
N ASP A 334 24.85 26.99 11.29
CA ASP A 334 26.04 26.86 10.46
C ASP A 334 27.12 26.01 11.17
N ALA A 335 27.33 26.23 12.47
CA ALA A 335 28.32 25.49 13.26
C ALA A 335 27.94 24.01 13.48
N VAL A 336 26.66 23.74 13.73
CA VAL A 336 26.10 22.40 13.88
C VAL A 336 26.17 21.64 12.55
N LEU A 337 25.78 22.27 11.44
CA LEU A 337 25.91 21.67 10.11
C LEU A 337 27.35 21.33 9.76
N ALA A 338 28.29 22.27 9.96
CA ALA A 338 29.71 22.03 9.71
C ALA A 338 30.31 20.93 10.60
N THR A 339 29.75 20.73 11.80
CA THR A 339 30.14 19.62 12.69
C THR A 339 29.57 18.30 12.21
N ALA A 340 28.31 18.27 11.78
CA ALA A 340 27.65 17.09 11.23
C ALA A 340 28.34 16.59 9.94
N GLN A 341 28.72 17.51 9.05
CA GLN A 341 29.47 17.19 7.82
C GLN A 341 30.81 16.52 8.10
N ARG A 342 31.52 16.96 9.15
CA ARG A 342 32.76 16.31 9.61
C ARG A 342 32.51 14.95 10.29
N ALA A 343 31.28 14.70 10.71
CA ALA A 343 30.83 13.49 11.38
C ALA A 343 30.05 12.54 10.45
N ASN A 344 30.27 12.63 9.13
CA ASN A 344 29.71 11.77 8.06
C ASN A 344 28.30 12.09 7.57
N VAL A 345 27.63 13.12 8.11
CA VAL A 345 26.36 13.63 7.54
C VAL A 345 26.71 14.65 6.45
N ASN A 346 27.10 14.17 5.28
CA ASN A 346 27.83 14.94 4.27
C ASN A 346 27.14 15.01 2.89
N THR A 347 25.89 14.57 2.79
CA THR A 347 25.01 14.89 1.66
C THR A 347 24.55 16.35 1.69
N GLY A 348 24.08 16.87 0.54
CA GLY A 348 23.38 18.16 0.48
C GLY A 348 21.93 18.10 1.00
N LEU A 349 21.37 16.90 1.09
CA LEU A 349 19.99 16.66 1.51
C LEU A 349 19.96 16.35 3.01
N VAL A 350 19.97 17.39 3.84
CA VAL A 350 19.95 17.26 5.30
C VAL A 350 18.81 18.04 5.94
N GLU A 351 18.37 17.58 7.10
CA GLU A 351 17.45 18.28 8.01
C GLU A 351 18.16 18.51 9.34
N ILE A 352 18.17 19.77 9.78
CA ILE A 352 18.71 20.21 11.05
C ILE A 352 17.55 20.51 11.98
N THR A 353 17.40 19.72 13.04
CA THR A 353 16.37 19.86 14.06
C THR A 353 16.99 20.42 15.33
N PRO A 354 16.60 21.64 15.76
CA PRO A 354 17.07 22.18 17.02
C PRO A 354 16.48 21.47 18.24
N PRO A 355 17.10 21.62 19.42
CA PRO A 355 16.58 21.05 20.65
C PRO A 355 15.23 21.68 21.00
N ALA A 356 14.20 20.84 21.14
CA ALA A 356 12.88 21.27 21.58
C ALA A 356 12.84 21.57 23.08
N GLU A 357 13.70 20.91 23.86
CA GLU A 357 13.76 21.01 25.32
C GLU A 357 15.18 21.33 25.82
N PRO A 358 15.30 22.09 26.92
CA PRO A 358 16.59 22.28 27.58
C PRO A 358 17.26 20.95 27.95
N GLY A 359 18.57 20.83 27.71
CA GLY A 359 19.31 19.60 28.00
C GLY A 359 19.22 18.52 26.91
N THR A 360 18.73 18.88 25.72
CA THR A 360 18.79 18.03 24.53
C THR A 360 19.75 18.60 23.48
N ALA A 361 20.28 17.71 22.66
CA ALA A 361 21.18 17.99 21.56
C ALA A 361 20.41 18.42 20.30
N TRP A 362 21.11 19.11 19.39
CA TRP A 362 20.67 19.29 18.02
C TRP A 362 20.75 17.95 17.28
N VAL A 363 19.81 17.67 16.39
CA VAL A 363 19.86 16.49 15.53
C VAL A 363 20.06 16.95 14.09
N VAL A 364 21.07 16.40 13.41
CA VAL A 364 21.28 16.58 11.97
C VAL A 364 21.15 15.22 11.31
N GLN A 365 20.25 15.10 10.35
CA GLN A 365 19.95 13.85 9.68
C GLN A 365 19.95 14.03 8.16
N GLU A 366 20.53 13.08 7.44
CA GLU A 366 20.40 12.98 5.99
C GLU A 366 19.02 12.46 5.60
N ILE A 367 18.43 13.06 4.57
CA ILE A 367 17.07 12.78 4.09
C ILE A 367 17.06 12.25 2.65
N GLN A 368 18.19 11.71 2.17
CA GLN A 368 18.34 11.20 0.82
C GLN A 368 17.72 9.80 0.67
N ARG A 369 16.44 9.79 0.28
CA ARG A 369 15.63 8.58 0.06
C ARG A 369 15.95 7.87 -1.27
N SER A 370 16.48 8.57 -2.26
CA SER A 370 16.88 7.97 -3.55
C SER A 370 18.15 7.13 -3.40
N TYR A 371 18.35 6.15 -4.28
CA TYR A 371 19.58 5.37 -4.35
C TYR A 371 20.73 6.19 -4.98
N PRO A 372 21.95 6.20 -4.40
CA PRO A 372 22.33 5.57 -3.13
C PRO A 372 21.65 6.28 -1.94
N THR A 373 21.04 5.47 -1.06
CA THR A 373 20.30 5.95 0.11
C THR A 373 21.28 6.36 1.19
N GLU A 374 21.16 7.59 1.68
CA GLU A 374 22.02 8.18 2.71
C GLU A 374 21.12 8.83 3.76
N VAL A 375 21.18 8.30 4.98
CA VAL A 375 20.27 8.59 6.11
C VAL A 375 21.01 8.51 7.44
N ASP A 376 22.28 8.89 7.40
CA ASP A 376 23.08 9.01 8.60
C ASP A 376 22.51 10.14 9.47
N ALA A 377 22.62 9.99 10.78
CA ALA A 377 22.16 10.97 11.73
C ALA A 377 23.17 11.17 12.85
N VAL A 378 23.29 12.40 13.32
CA VAL A 378 24.15 12.77 14.45
C VAL A 378 23.38 13.67 15.42
N ALA A 379 23.54 13.40 16.70
CA ALA A 379 23.15 14.30 17.78
C ALA A 379 24.37 15.13 18.21
N ILE A 380 24.24 16.45 18.29
CA ILE A 380 25.32 17.41 18.56
C ILE A 380 24.92 18.30 19.73
N ASP A 381 25.74 18.32 20.77
CA ASP A 381 25.60 19.30 21.86
C ASP A 381 25.77 20.71 21.28
N GLY A 382 24.70 21.51 21.38
CA GLY A 382 24.67 22.85 20.84
C GLY A 382 25.75 23.76 21.43
N ASP A 383 26.09 23.61 22.71
CA ASP A 383 27.02 24.47 23.42
C ASP A 383 28.47 24.13 23.16
N THR A 384 28.80 22.83 23.21
CA THR A 384 30.18 22.34 23.06
C THR A 384 30.55 21.94 21.64
N LEU A 385 29.56 21.82 20.75
CA LEU A 385 29.68 21.30 19.38
C LEU A 385 30.31 19.90 19.33
N ARG A 386 30.10 19.09 20.37
CA ARG A 386 30.52 17.69 20.41
C ARG A 386 29.39 16.81 19.91
N VAL A 387 29.73 15.84 19.06
CA VAL A 387 28.81 14.75 18.70
C VAL A 387 28.59 13.89 19.94
N VAL A 388 27.34 13.79 20.39
CA VAL A 388 26.96 13.00 21.57
C VAL A 388 26.48 11.61 21.19
N ASP A 389 25.84 11.47 20.02
CA ASP A 389 25.44 10.19 19.46
C ASP A 389 25.42 10.22 17.93
N ARG A 390 25.52 9.06 17.29
CA ARG A 390 25.57 8.91 15.84
C ARG A 390 25.04 7.56 15.41
N THR A 391 24.31 7.56 14.30
CA THR A 391 23.88 6.34 13.60
C THR A 391 24.21 6.43 12.13
N ASP A 392 24.84 5.38 11.59
CA ASP A 392 25.18 5.28 10.17
C ASP A 392 24.28 4.26 9.45
N PHE A 393 23.78 4.62 8.27
CA PHE A 393 22.98 3.73 7.42
C PHE A 393 23.74 2.45 7.08
N ALA A 394 25.07 2.53 6.94
CA ALA A 394 25.91 1.37 6.72
C ALA A 394 25.73 0.29 7.80
N GLU A 395 25.48 0.68 9.05
CA GLU A 395 25.34 -0.19 10.21
C GLU A 395 23.90 -0.65 10.47
N PHE A 396 22.92 -0.08 9.75
CA PHE A 396 21.52 -0.45 9.96
C PHE A 396 21.29 -1.95 9.72
N PRO A 397 20.44 -2.60 10.56
CA PRO A 397 20.02 -3.97 10.32
C PRO A 397 19.43 -4.16 8.92
N LEU A 398 19.67 -5.33 8.31
CA LEU A 398 19.16 -5.61 6.97
C LEU A 398 17.62 -5.46 6.88
N ALA A 399 16.90 -5.83 7.94
CA ALA A 399 15.45 -5.67 8.00
C ALA A 399 15.03 -4.19 7.92
N ALA A 400 15.72 -3.29 8.62
CA ALA A 400 15.49 -1.85 8.55
C ALA A 400 15.77 -1.32 7.12
N LYS A 401 16.90 -1.70 6.52
CA LYS A 401 17.26 -1.35 5.13
C LYS A 401 16.21 -1.81 4.12
N LEU A 402 15.80 -3.08 4.19
CA LEU A 402 14.79 -3.65 3.29
C LEU A 402 13.44 -2.96 3.44
N THR A 403 13.06 -2.58 4.65
CA THR A 403 11.80 -1.87 4.90
C THR A 403 11.85 -0.48 4.32
N ARG A 404 12.92 0.26 4.58
CA ARG A 404 13.17 1.59 4.00
C ARG A 404 13.13 1.55 2.48
N TRP A 405 13.93 0.69 1.87
CA TRP A 405 13.93 0.53 0.41
C TRP A 405 12.58 0.09 -0.13
N GLY A 406 11.84 -0.75 0.60
CA GLY A 406 10.47 -1.14 0.24
C GLY A 406 9.51 0.06 0.21
N ILE A 407 9.55 0.89 1.25
CA ILE A 407 8.72 2.12 1.36
C ILE A 407 9.10 3.13 0.28
N ASP A 408 10.39 3.43 0.13
CA ASP A 408 10.87 4.38 -0.88
C ASP A 408 10.62 3.87 -2.31
N ALA A 409 10.69 2.56 -2.53
CA ALA A 409 10.28 1.95 -3.79
C ALA A 409 8.78 2.08 -4.03
N HIS A 410 7.94 1.89 -3.01
CA HIS A 410 6.48 2.07 -3.11
C HIS A 410 6.06 3.52 -3.36
N MET A 411 6.72 4.48 -2.69
CA MET A 411 6.41 5.92 -2.81
C MET A 411 6.95 6.56 -4.10
N GLY A 412 7.80 5.86 -4.86
CA GLY A 412 8.37 6.40 -6.10
C GLY A 412 9.66 7.21 -5.91
N SER A 413 10.27 7.21 -4.72
CA SER A 413 11.48 7.97 -4.40
C SER A 413 12.78 7.21 -4.69
N LEU A 414 12.81 5.88 -4.49
CA LEU A 414 14.06 5.11 -4.47
C LEU A 414 14.92 5.24 -5.75
N PHE A 415 14.32 5.16 -6.94
CA PHE A 415 15.07 5.33 -8.21
C PHE A 415 14.61 6.54 -9.02
N GLY A 416 13.99 7.53 -8.36
CA GLY A 416 13.44 8.72 -9.02
C GLY A 416 12.45 8.38 -10.15
N LEU A 417 12.59 9.07 -11.29
CA LEU A 417 11.66 8.97 -12.42
C LEU A 417 11.45 7.52 -12.95
N PRO A 418 12.49 6.67 -13.13
CA PRO A 418 12.31 5.26 -13.44
C PRO A 418 11.33 4.53 -12.49
N ASN A 419 11.44 4.76 -11.18
CA ASN A 419 10.55 4.14 -10.20
C ASN A 419 9.10 4.62 -10.40
N GLN A 420 8.91 5.93 -10.54
CA GLN A 420 7.61 6.57 -10.76
C GLN A 420 6.90 6.03 -12.00
N ILE A 421 7.62 5.86 -13.12
CA ILE A 421 7.07 5.29 -14.36
C ILE A 421 6.62 3.85 -14.14
N VAL A 422 7.45 3.02 -13.48
CA VAL A 422 7.10 1.62 -13.20
C VAL A 422 5.86 1.54 -12.32
N LEU A 423 5.79 2.32 -11.25
CA LEU A 423 4.62 2.39 -10.36
C LEU A 423 3.37 2.83 -11.11
N PHE A 424 3.45 3.89 -11.90
CA PHE A 424 2.33 4.38 -12.71
C PHE A 424 1.78 3.30 -13.66
N LEU A 425 2.67 2.57 -14.35
CA LEU A 425 2.29 1.50 -15.26
C LEU A 425 1.69 0.29 -14.53
N VAL A 426 2.24 -0.10 -13.37
CA VAL A 426 1.72 -1.19 -12.55
C VAL A 426 0.35 -0.83 -11.99
N ALA A 427 0.21 0.35 -11.38
CA ALA A 427 -1.04 0.84 -10.81
C ALA A 427 -2.12 1.02 -11.88
N GLY A 428 -1.78 1.64 -13.02
CA GLY A 428 -2.68 1.74 -14.18
C GLY A 428 -3.07 0.38 -14.75
N GLY A 429 -2.15 -0.59 -14.75
CA GLY A 429 -2.42 -1.98 -15.14
C GLY A 429 -3.37 -2.69 -14.16
N ILE A 430 -3.22 -2.49 -12.85
CA ILE A 430 -4.13 -3.00 -11.82
C ILE A 430 -5.53 -2.39 -11.97
N ALA A 431 -5.62 -1.06 -12.16
CA ALA A 431 -6.89 -0.38 -12.44
C ALA A 431 -7.56 -0.96 -13.70
N GLY A 432 -6.78 -1.12 -14.78
CA GLY A 432 -7.24 -1.76 -16.02
C GLY A 432 -7.71 -3.20 -15.80
N MET A 433 -7.04 -3.97 -14.94
CA MET A 433 -7.45 -5.33 -14.58
C MET A 433 -8.82 -5.39 -13.92
N VAL A 434 -9.10 -4.48 -12.98
CA VAL A 434 -10.41 -4.35 -12.34
C VAL A 434 -11.47 -4.00 -13.38
N VAL A 435 -11.24 -2.97 -14.20
CA VAL A 435 -12.16 -2.56 -15.26
C VAL A 435 -12.45 -3.72 -16.22
N LEU A 436 -11.41 -4.44 -16.67
CA LEU A 436 -11.58 -5.63 -17.52
C LEU A 436 -12.40 -6.73 -16.82
N GLY A 437 -12.20 -6.94 -15.52
CA GLY A 437 -13.00 -7.86 -14.70
C GLY A 437 -14.48 -7.51 -14.71
N TYR A 438 -14.81 -6.23 -14.47
CA TYR A 438 -16.17 -5.71 -14.53
C TYR A 438 -16.79 -5.80 -15.93
N LEU A 439 -16.05 -5.45 -16.97
CA LEU A 439 -16.51 -5.58 -18.36
C LEU A 439 -16.79 -7.05 -18.74
N MET A 440 -15.93 -7.98 -18.29
CA MET A 440 -16.16 -9.41 -18.48
C MET A 440 -17.43 -9.89 -17.76
N TRP A 441 -17.65 -9.43 -16.52
CA TRP A 441 -18.85 -9.73 -15.75
C TRP A 441 -20.11 -9.19 -16.45
N TRP A 442 -20.09 -7.94 -16.90
CA TRP A 442 -21.18 -7.29 -17.61
C TRP A 442 -21.52 -7.98 -18.93
N LYS A 443 -20.53 -8.47 -19.68
CA LYS A 443 -20.73 -9.22 -20.93
C LYS A 443 -21.25 -10.64 -20.74
N ARG A 444 -21.21 -11.18 -19.51
CA ARG A 444 -21.78 -12.50 -19.17
C ARG A 444 -23.25 -12.44 -18.76
N ARG A 445 -23.87 -11.26 -18.73
CA ARG A 445 -25.30 -11.12 -18.40
C ARG A 445 -26.17 -11.87 -19.44
N PRO A 446 -27.23 -12.58 -19.02
CA PRO A 446 -28.18 -13.17 -19.97
C PRO A 446 -28.90 -12.07 -20.75
N THR A 447 -28.57 -11.88 -22.03
CA THR A 447 -29.22 -10.86 -22.87
C THR A 447 -30.65 -11.25 -23.30
N ARG A 448 -31.06 -12.51 -23.04
CA ARG A 448 -32.36 -13.07 -23.42
C ARG A 448 -33.32 -13.30 -22.25
N GLU A 449 -32.92 -13.00 -21.01
CA GLU A 449 -33.78 -13.11 -19.82
C GLU A 449 -33.90 -11.73 -19.13
N PRO A 450 -35.04 -11.03 -19.28
CA PRO A 450 -35.22 -9.66 -18.76
C PRO A 450 -35.05 -9.50 -17.24
N ARG A 451 -35.21 -10.58 -16.47
CA ARG A 451 -35.12 -10.57 -14.99
C ARG A 451 -33.72 -10.89 -14.46
N ALA A 452 -32.77 -11.27 -15.31
CA ALA A 452 -31.41 -11.61 -14.90
C ALA A 452 -30.49 -10.37 -15.00
N LEU A 453 -30.38 -9.64 -13.89
CA LEU A 453 -29.64 -8.37 -13.80
C LEU A 453 -28.11 -8.53 -13.87
N ALA A 454 -27.56 -9.75 -13.76
CA ALA A 454 -26.11 -9.98 -13.67
C ALA A 454 -25.68 -11.33 -14.28
N GLY A 455 -24.39 -11.45 -14.61
CA GLY A 455 -23.79 -12.71 -15.07
C GLY A 455 -23.85 -13.82 -14.02
N THR A 456 -23.97 -15.07 -14.46
CA THR A 456 -24.15 -16.23 -13.57
C THR A 456 -22.96 -16.38 -12.59
N PRO A 457 -23.19 -16.33 -11.27
CA PRO A 457 -22.11 -16.48 -10.29
C PRO A 457 -21.52 -17.90 -10.33
N PRO A 458 -20.26 -18.08 -9.92
CA PRO A 458 -19.66 -19.41 -9.87
C PRO A 458 -20.42 -20.35 -8.93
N ARG A 459 -20.36 -21.66 -9.21
CA ARG A 459 -21.15 -22.70 -8.54
C ARG A 459 -21.02 -22.65 -7.01
N ARG A 460 -22.14 -22.78 -6.30
CA ARG A 460 -22.19 -22.82 -4.83
C ARG A 460 -21.83 -24.22 -4.30
N GLY A 461 -21.45 -24.32 -3.03
CA GLY A 461 -21.22 -25.61 -2.37
C GLY A 461 -19.93 -26.34 -2.76
N VAL A 462 -18.96 -25.64 -3.33
CA VAL A 462 -17.68 -26.22 -3.79
C VAL A 462 -16.96 -27.01 -2.70
N LEU A 463 -16.98 -26.51 -1.45
CA LEU A 463 -16.35 -27.17 -0.31
C LEU A 463 -17.04 -28.48 0.10
N ARG A 464 -18.31 -28.71 -0.26
CA ARG A 464 -18.99 -29.98 0.02
C ARG A 464 -18.41 -31.16 -0.79
N GLY A 465 -17.72 -30.86 -1.89
CA GLY A 465 -16.99 -31.85 -2.68
C GLY A 465 -15.52 -31.98 -2.31
N ALA A 466 -15.03 -31.22 -1.32
CA ALA A 466 -13.66 -31.27 -0.86
C ALA A 466 -13.46 -32.41 0.16
N PRO A 467 -12.28 -33.04 0.21
CA PRO A 467 -11.94 -33.96 1.30
C PRO A 467 -11.83 -33.20 2.64
N TRP A 468 -12.01 -33.90 3.76
CA TRP A 468 -11.99 -33.30 5.10
C TRP A 468 -10.71 -32.49 5.37
N TRP A 469 -9.55 -32.99 4.95
CA TRP A 469 -8.26 -32.29 5.10
C TRP A 469 -8.22 -31.01 4.26
N GLY A 470 -8.91 -30.97 3.12
CA GLY A 470 -8.99 -29.79 2.26
C GLY A 470 -9.84 -28.70 2.88
N ILE A 471 -10.92 -29.09 3.56
CA ILE A 471 -11.74 -28.17 4.35
C ILE A 471 -10.93 -27.66 5.54
N ALA A 472 -10.26 -28.53 6.29
CA ALA A 472 -9.41 -28.17 7.41
C ALA A 472 -8.29 -27.20 7.00
N ALA A 473 -7.62 -27.46 5.88
CA ALA A 473 -6.57 -26.58 5.35
C ALA A 473 -7.10 -25.20 4.94
N VAL A 474 -8.28 -25.13 4.32
CA VAL A 474 -8.91 -23.84 3.96
C VAL A 474 -9.30 -23.06 5.21
N LEU A 475 -9.86 -23.72 6.23
CA LEU A 475 -10.21 -23.08 7.48
C LEU A 475 -8.97 -22.62 8.25
N ALA A 476 -7.95 -23.47 8.37
CA ALA A 476 -6.68 -23.12 9.01
C ALA A 476 -6.01 -21.93 8.31
N GLY A 477 -5.95 -21.94 6.97
CA GLY A 477 -5.42 -20.83 6.19
C GLY A 477 -6.23 -19.54 6.36
N ALA A 478 -7.57 -19.63 6.33
CA ALA A 478 -8.44 -18.47 6.56
C ALA A 478 -8.29 -17.90 7.97
N MET A 479 -8.13 -18.75 8.99
CA MET A 479 -7.88 -18.33 10.38
C MET A 479 -6.50 -17.70 10.53
N ALA A 480 -5.45 -18.29 9.95
CA ALA A 480 -4.10 -17.73 10.01
C ALA A 480 -3.98 -16.39 9.26
N ILE A 481 -4.67 -16.26 8.12
CA ILE A 481 -4.71 -15.00 7.37
C ILE A 481 -5.58 -13.97 8.12
N GLY A 482 -6.77 -14.32 8.60
CA GLY A 482 -7.67 -13.39 9.29
C GLY A 482 -7.14 -12.94 10.65
N SER A 483 -6.62 -13.90 11.43
CA SER A 483 -5.26 -13.89 11.94
C SER A 483 -4.52 -12.57 11.89
N TRP A 484 -3.63 -12.48 10.91
CA TRP A 484 -2.69 -11.39 10.66
C TRP A 484 -3.29 -10.18 9.93
N LEU A 485 -4.36 -10.38 9.17
CA LEU A 485 -5.06 -9.38 8.36
C LEU A 485 -6.53 -9.31 8.79
N PRO A 486 -6.86 -8.58 9.88
CA PRO A 486 -8.20 -8.58 10.47
C PRO A 486 -9.31 -8.22 9.50
N LEU A 487 -9.08 -7.24 8.61
CA LEU A 487 -10.07 -6.84 7.61
C LEU A 487 -10.38 -7.93 6.60
N VAL A 488 -9.40 -8.74 6.20
CA VAL A 488 -9.64 -9.94 5.39
C VAL A 488 -10.47 -10.94 6.19
N GLY A 489 -10.12 -11.17 7.45
CA GLY A 489 -10.85 -12.08 8.35
C GLY A 489 -12.32 -11.71 8.49
N TRP A 490 -12.61 -10.45 8.86
CA TRP A 490 -13.97 -9.96 9.07
C TRP A 490 -14.79 -9.98 7.78
N THR A 491 -14.24 -9.48 6.67
CA THR A 491 -14.96 -9.45 5.39
C THR A 491 -15.17 -10.84 4.80
N LEU A 492 -14.21 -11.76 4.98
CA LEU A 492 -14.37 -13.17 4.61
C LEU A 492 -15.46 -13.85 5.46
N ALA A 493 -15.48 -13.62 6.77
CA ALA A 493 -16.51 -14.15 7.67
C ALA A 493 -17.90 -13.63 7.27
N ALA A 494 -18.04 -12.32 7.03
CA ALA A 494 -19.29 -11.72 6.55
C ALA A 494 -19.73 -12.35 5.21
N PHE A 495 -18.81 -12.54 4.26
CA PHE A 495 -19.10 -13.22 3.01
C PHE A 495 -19.60 -14.65 3.22
N VAL A 496 -18.99 -15.42 4.11
CA VAL A 496 -19.40 -16.79 4.43
C VAL A 496 -20.82 -16.81 5.04
N VAL A 497 -21.12 -15.91 5.98
CA VAL A 497 -22.46 -15.79 6.59
C VAL A 497 -23.51 -15.47 5.52
N VAL A 498 -23.27 -14.46 4.69
CA VAL A 498 -24.18 -14.09 3.59
C VAL A 498 -24.35 -15.25 2.61
N ASP A 499 -23.27 -15.94 2.25
CA ASP A 499 -23.35 -17.14 1.41
C ASP A 499 -24.26 -18.18 2.09
N MET A 500 -24.03 -18.53 3.36
CA MET A 500 -24.85 -19.50 4.08
C MET A 500 -26.34 -19.12 4.10
N LEU A 501 -26.68 -17.88 4.42
CA LEU A 501 -28.06 -17.38 4.45
C LEU A 501 -28.75 -17.50 3.09
N ILE A 502 -28.07 -17.10 2.00
CA ILE A 502 -28.60 -17.26 0.63
C ILE A 502 -28.80 -18.75 0.31
N GLY A 503 -27.90 -19.62 0.78
CA GLY A 503 -28.00 -21.06 0.62
C GLY A 503 -29.26 -21.63 1.28
N VAL A 504 -29.52 -21.23 2.52
CA VAL A 504 -30.71 -21.63 3.30
C VAL A 504 -31.98 -21.10 2.65
N ALA A 505 -32.03 -19.82 2.27
CA ALA A 505 -33.19 -19.21 1.63
C ALA A 505 -33.56 -19.89 0.30
N ARG A 506 -32.56 -20.29 -0.50
CA ARG A 506 -32.79 -21.04 -1.75
C ARG A 506 -33.24 -22.48 -1.52
N ALA A 507 -32.75 -23.14 -0.46
CA ALA A 507 -33.18 -24.48 -0.10
C ALA A 507 -34.65 -24.51 0.39
N ARG A 508 -35.12 -23.40 0.98
CA ARG A 508 -36.50 -23.24 1.46
C ARG A 508 -37.51 -22.86 0.37
N ARG A 509 -37.09 -22.51 -0.85
CA ARG A 509 -38.04 -22.23 -1.95
C ARG A 509 -38.68 -23.56 -2.41
N PRO A 510 -40.01 -23.71 -2.34
CA PRO A 510 -40.67 -24.90 -2.86
C PRO A 510 -40.35 -25.04 -4.35
N ARG A 511 -40.00 -26.27 -4.78
CA ARG A 511 -39.93 -26.61 -6.20
C ARG A 511 -41.34 -26.45 -6.78
N THR A 512 -41.63 -25.31 -7.38
CA THR A 512 -42.88 -25.10 -8.11
C THR A 512 -42.91 -26.07 -9.30
N GLY A 513 -43.71 -27.13 -9.13
CA GLY A 513 -44.33 -27.96 -10.16
C GLY A 513 -43.51 -28.31 -11.39
N GLY A 514 -42.83 -29.45 -11.36
CA GLY A 514 -42.74 -30.26 -12.58
C GLY A 514 -44.15 -30.69 -12.92
N ALA A 515 -44.66 -30.27 -14.08
CA ALA A 515 -45.89 -30.79 -14.63
C ALA A 515 -45.78 -32.31 -14.67
N ARG A 516 -46.59 -33.00 -13.86
CA ARG A 516 -47.02 -34.36 -14.15
C ARG A 516 -47.89 -34.23 -15.40
N GLU A 517 -47.31 -34.45 -16.57
CA GLU A 517 -48.11 -34.90 -17.70
C GLU A 517 -48.67 -36.27 -17.31
N LEU A 518 -50.00 -36.29 -17.15
CA LEU A 518 -50.78 -37.51 -16.96
C LEU A 518 -50.59 -38.41 -18.19
N PRO A 519 -50.54 -39.74 -18.03
CA PRO A 519 -50.56 -40.63 -19.19
C PRO A 519 -51.91 -40.48 -19.90
N SER A 520 -51.92 -39.93 -21.12
CA SER A 520 -53.09 -40.01 -21.99
C SER A 520 -53.21 -41.45 -22.46
N ILE A 521 -54.18 -42.15 -21.89
CA ILE A 521 -54.86 -43.26 -22.57
C ILE A 521 -55.59 -42.63 -23.75
N ILE A 522 -55.14 -42.95 -24.97
CA ILE A 522 -55.90 -43.48 -26.12
C ILE A 522 -54.88 -44.20 -27.00
#